data_AF-A0A6C0K3K5-F1
#
_entry.id   AF-A0A6C0K3K5-F1
#
_cell.length_a   1.000
_cell.length_b   1.000
_cell.length_c   1.000
_cell.angle_alpha   90.00
_cell.angle_beta   90.00
_cell.angle_gamma   90.00
#
_symmetry.space_group_name_H-M   'P 1'
#
loop_
_entity.id
_entity.type
_entity.pdbx_description
1 polymer ?
#
loop_
_entity_poly.entity_id
_entity_poly.type
_entity_poly.pdbx_seq_one_letter_code
_entity_poly.pdbx_strand_id
1 'polypeptide(L)' 'MSALLGFGLATLFRTVCKGKNCIVFKAPPMDEIKDKVYKHENKCYKFTPVTTKCDAKKRNVAM' A
#
# COMPACT_ATOMS: atom_id res chain seq x y z
N MET A 1 -16.15 13.70 36.61
CA MET A 1 -17.08 13.74 35.44
C MET A 1 -16.39 14.07 34.11
N SER A 2 -15.16 14.58 34.08
CA SER A 2 -14.48 14.96 32.82
C SER A 2 -13.88 13.79 32.02
N ALA A 3 -13.65 12.63 32.67
CA ALA A 3 -13.06 11.46 32.01
C ALA A 3 -14.01 10.79 31.02
N LEU A 4 -15.31 10.69 31.34
CA LEU A 4 -16.32 10.08 30.47
C LEU A 4 -16.46 10.83 29.14
N LEU A 5 -16.44 12.16 29.20
CA LEU A 5 -16.50 13.01 28.00
C LEU A 5 -15.21 12.90 27.18
N GLY A 6 -14.04 12.78 27.83
CA GLY A 6 -12.76 12.55 27.15
C GLY A 6 -12.68 11.21 26.42
N PHE A 7 -13.16 10.13 27.05
CA PHE A 7 -13.23 8.81 26.39
C PHE A 7 -14.26 8.77 25.26
N GLY A 8 -15.40 9.47 25.39
CA GLY A 8 -16.40 9.58 24.34
C GLY A 8 -15.90 10.32 23.10
N LEU A 9 -15.06 11.35 23.26
CA LEU A 9 -14.45 12.07 22.14
C LEU A 9 -13.33 11.26 21.46
N ALA A 10 -12.55 10.51 22.24
CA ALA A 10 -11.46 9.68 21.72
C ALA A 10 -11.93 8.57 20.75
N THR A 11 -13.16 8.08 20.89
CA THR A 11 -13.72 7.05 20.00
C THR A 11 -14.09 7.62 18.62
N LEU A 12 -14.47 8.89 18.52
CA LEU A 12 -14.79 9.56 17.25
C LEU A 12 -13.57 9.75 16.35
N PHE A 13 -12.39 9.95 16.94
CA PHE A 13 -11.12 10.07 16.22
C PHE A 13 -10.47 8.73 15.87
N ARG A 14 -11.05 7.62 16.31
CA ARG A 14 -10.57 6.30 15.92
C ARG A 14 -11.08 5.99 14.52
N THR A 15 -10.36 6.44 13.50
CA THR A 15 -10.51 5.93 12.12
C THR A 15 -10.28 4.43 12.17
N VAL A 16 -11.37 3.66 12.25
CA VAL A 16 -11.32 2.20 12.36
C VAL A 16 -11.02 1.63 10.99
N CYS A 17 -9.72 1.48 10.74
CA CYS A 17 -9.23 0.66 9.65
C CYS A 17 -9.64 -0.79 9.86
N LYS A 18 -10.82 -1.16 9.33
CA LYS A 18 -11.33 -2.53 9.40
C LYS A 18 -10.62 -3.37 8.35
N GLY A 19 -9.64 -4.16 8.79
CA GLY A 19 -8.90 -5.11 7.95
C GLY A 19 -8.10 -4.44 6.83
N LYS A 20 -8.23 -4.94 5.60
CA LYS A 20 -7.44 -4.52 4.43
C LYS A 20 -7.89 -3.18 3.82
N ASN A 21 -8.87 -2.49 4.41
CA ASN A 21 -9.50 -1.29 3.84
C ASN A 21 -8.71 0.02 4.05
N CYS A 22 -7.61 -0.02 4.81
CA CYS A 22 -6.72 1.14 4.99
C CYS A 22 -5.34 0.98 4.35
N ILE A 23 -5.14 -0.08 3.57
CA ILE A 23 -3.87 -0.28 2.88
C ILE A 23 -3.95 0.45 1.55
N VAL A 24 -3.22 1.56 1.43
CA VAL A 24 -3.07 2.29 0.17
C VAL A 24 -1.89 1.69 -0.57
N PHE A 25 -2.17 0.84 -1.57
CA PHE A 25 -1.15 0.30 -2.46
C PHE A 25 -0.69 1.39 -3.42
N LYS A 26 0.57 1.81 -3.31
CA LYS A 26 1.22 2.73 -4.25
C LYS A 26 2.20 1.95 -5.09
N ALA A 27 2.25 2.25 -6.38
CA ALA A 27 3.33 1.75 -7.23
C ALA A 27 4.67 2.35 -6.75
N PRO A 28 5.79 1.61 -6.86
CA PRO A 28 7.10 2.18 -6.61
C PRO A 28 7.34 3.35 -7.58
N PRO A 29 8.08 4.39 -7.16
CA PRO A 29 8.45 5.49 -8.05
C PRO A 29 9.22 4.96 -9.27
N MET A 30 8.90 5.50 -10.45
CA MET A 30 9.43 5.00 -11.72
C MET A 30 10.96 5.11 -11.80
N ASP A 31 11.53 6.12 -11.16
CA ASP A 31 12.98 6.38 -11.10
C ASP A 31 13.73 5.30 -10.32
N GLU A 32 13.06 4.56 -9.42
CA GLU A 32 13.66 3.46 -8.70
C GLU A 32 13.65 2.14 -9.47
N ILE A 33 12.87 2.04 -10.54
CA ILE A 33 12.72 0.82 -11.35
C ILE A 33 13.50 0.98 -12.66
N LYS A 34 13.48 2.18 -13.25
CA LYS A 34 14.26 2.52 -14.43
C LYS A 34 15.75 2.36 -14.08
N ASP A 35 16.40 1.45 -14.79
CA ASP A 35 17.83 1.15 -14.70
C ASP A 35 18.32 0.30 -13.50
N LYS A 36 17.39 -0.27 -12.72
CA LYS A 36 17.75 -1.35 -11.79
C LYS A 36 17.60 -2.74 -12.43
N VAL A 37 18.57 -3.61 -12.13
CA VAL A 37 18.56 -5.02 -12.52
C VAL A 37 18.28 -5.85 -11.27
N TYR A 38 17.23 -6.67 -11.30
CA TYR A 38 16.80 -7.47 -10.17
C TYR A 38 17.19 -8.92 -10.38
N LYS A 39 17.84 -9.52 -9.38
CA LYS A 39 18.21 -10.94 -9.39
C LYS A 39 17.09 -11.76 -8.78
N HIS A 40 16.53 -12.69 -9.54
CA HIS A 40 15.55 -13.67 -9.05
C HIS A 40 15.88 -15.06 -9.61
N GLU A 41 15.95 -16.07 -8.74
CA GLU A 41 16.27 -17.47 -9.12
C GLU A 41 17.47 -17.59 -10.08
N ASN A 42 18.58 -16.90 -9.74
CA ASN A 42 19.81 -16.83 -10.55
C ASN A 42 19.72 -16.14 -11.92
N LYS A 43 18.60 -15.52 -12.27
CA LYS A 43 18.45 -14.74 -13.50
C LYS A 43 18.29 -13.25 -13.18
N CYS A 44 18.85 -12.43 -14.05
CA CYS A 44 18.80 -10.97 -13.95
C CYS A 44 17.68 -10.43 -14.84
N TYR A 45 16.77 -9.65 -14.27
CA TYR A 45 15.63 -9.06 -14.97
C TYR A 45 15.71 -7.53 -14.92
N LYS A 46 15.52 -6.89 -16.07
CA LYS A 46 15.31 -5.44 -16.18
C LYS A 46 13.83 -5.19 -16.40
N PHE A 47 13.21 -4.36 -15.56
CA PHE A 47 11.81 -4.01 -15.71
C PHE A 47 11.68 -2.68 -16.46
N THR A 48 10.94 -2.70 -17.57
CA THR A 48 10.59 -1.49 -18.30
C THR A 48 9.16 -1.09 -17.94
N PRO A 49 8.93 0.09 -17.35
CA PRO A 49 7.58 0.52 -17.02
C PRO A 49 6.78 0.77 -18.30
N VAL A 50 5.61 0.16 -18.39
CA VAL A 50 4.64 0.35 -19.47
C VAL A 50 3.39 1.04 -18.93
N THR A 51 2.87 1.99 -19.69
CA THR A 51 1.61 2.65 -19.34
C THR A 51 0.48 1.65 -19.53
N THR A 52 -0.22 1.32 -18.44
CA THR A 52 -1.37 0.40 -18.47
C THR A 52 -2.55 1.03 -17.74
N LYS A 53 -3.75 0.52 -18.03
CA LYS A 53 -4.94 0.93 -17.27
C LYS A 53 -4.84 0.36 -15.85
N CYS A 54 -5.06 1.22 -14.86
CA CYS A 54 -5.09 0.81 -13.47
C CYS A 54 -6.27 -0.16 -13.25
N ASP A 55 -5.96 -1.41 -12.93
CA ASP A 55 -6.98 -2.43 -12.67
C ASP A 55 -7.23 -2.52 -11.17
N ALA A 56 -8.39 -2.01 -10.74
CA ALA A 56 -8.78 -1.96 -9.33
C ALA A 56 -8.98 -3.34 -8.68
N LYS A 57 -9.01 -4.43 -9.48
CA LYS A 57 -9.18 -5.81 -8.99
C LYS A 57 -7.85 -6.52 -8.74
N LYS A 58 -6.72 -5.99 -9.25
CA LYS A 58 -5.38 -6.56 -8.98
C LYS A 58 -4.94 -6.26 -7.55
N ARG A 59 -5.28 -7.18 -6.64
CA ARG A 59 -4.85 -7.16 -5.23
C ARG A 59 -3.83 -8.26 -5.00
N ASN A 60 -2.55 -7.95 -5.18
CA ASN A 60 -1.46 -8.84 -4.77
C ASN A 60 -1.24 -8.66 -3.26
N VAL A 61 -2.04 -9.34 -2.45
CA VAL A 61 -1.88 -9.37 -0.99
C VAL A 61 -1.32 -10.73 -0.61
N ALA A 62 0.00 -10.85 -0.57
CA ALA A 62 0.63 -11.92 0.18
C ALA A 62 0.52 -11.57 1.67
N MET A 63 -0.10 -12.46 2.44
CA MET A 63 -0.13 -12.38 3.91
C MET A 63 1.16 -12.99 4.45
#